data_AF-A0A950SCS0-F1
#
_entry.id   AF-A0A950SCS0-F1
#
_cell.length_a   1.000
_cell.length_b   1.000
_cell.length_c   1.000
_cell.angle_alpha   90.00
_cell.angle_beta   90.00
_cell.angle_gamma   90.00
#
_symmetry.space_group_name_H-M   'P 1'
#
loop_
_entity.id
_entity.type
_entity.pdbx_description
1 polymer ?
#
loop_
_entity_poly.entity_id
_entity_poly.type
_entity_poly.pdbx_seq_one_letter_code
_entity_poly.pdbx_strand_id
1 'polypeptide(L)'
;MKTRLATTDADDLLYAIESSSDYDPSAQLERITAPLLAINSADDFINPPELGILEAAMKRVKRGRYVLIPTSDATHGHSTHTWAAVWERELRDFLAHNAPFVPQP
;
A
#
# COMPACT_ATOMS: atom_id res chain seq x y z
N MET A 1 -13.68 -18.32 1.70
CA MET A 1 -13.62 -17.89 3.12
C MET A 1 -13.66 -19.04 4.12
N LYS A 2 -14.55 -20.05 4.00
CA LYS A 2 -14.67 -21.16 4.97
C LYS A 2 -13.36 -21.91 5.28
N THR A 3 -12.46 -22.05 4.32
CA THR A 3 -11.25 -22.87 4.49
C THR A 3 -10.13 -22.17 5.28
N ARG A 4 -10.04 -20.83 5.24
CA ARG A 4 -8.93 -20.10 5.88
C ARG A 4 -9.11 -20.00 7.39
N LEU A 5 -10.31 -19.62 7.85
CA LEU A 5 -10.65 -19.55 9.28
C LEU A 5 -10.61 -20.92 9.98
N ALA A 6 -10.89 -22.02 9.26
CA ALA A 6 -10.89 -23.37 9.85
C ALA A 6 -9.49 -23.92 10.14
N THR A 7 -8.43 -23.32 9.59
CA THR A 7 -7.03 -23.75 9.75
C THR A 7 -6.12 -22.67 10.33
N THR A 8 -6.65 -21.47 10.59
CA THR A 8 -5.90 -20.38 11.21
C THR A 8 -5.96 -20.55 12.71
N ASP A 9 -4.80 -20.66 13.34
CA ASP A 9 -4.70 -20.65 14.79
C ASP A 9 -5.19 -19.30 15.36
N ALA A 10 -5.94 -19.35 16.45
CA ALA A 10 -6.59 -18.17 17.01
C ALA A 10 -5.57 -17.19 17.62
N ASP A 11 -4.50 -17.70 18.23
CA ASP A 11 -3.46 -16.89 18.84
C ASP A 11 -2.62 -16.22 17.74
N ASP A 12 -2.30 -16.95 16.67
CA ASP A 12 -1.61 -16.39 15.51
C ASP A 12 -2.42 -15.27 14.84
N LEU A 13 -3.75 -15.43 14.73
CA LEU A 13 -4.63 -14.40 14.17
C LEU A 13 -4.70 -13.17 15.06
N LEU A 14 -4.86 -13.36 16.37
CA LEU A 14 -4.88 -12.28 17.34
C LEU A 14 -3.57 -11.49 17.29
N TYR A 15 -2.44 -12.20 17.32
CA TYR A 15 -1.12 -11.60 17.25
C TYR A 15 -0.92 -10.81 15.95
N ALA A 16 -1.33 -11.36 14.80
CA ALA A 16 -1.23 -10.67 13.53
C ALA A 16 -2.01 -9.34 13.51
N ILE A 17 -3.23 -9.32 14.07
CA ILE A 17 -4.05 -8.10 14.16
C ILE A 17 -3.41 -7.09 15.12
N GLU A 18 -3.07 -7.51 16.34
CA GLU A 18 -2.54 -6.63 17.39
C GLU A 18 -1.19 -6.03 17.02
N SER A 19 -0.37 -6.74 16.23
CA SER A 19 0.94 -6.26 15.77
C SER A 19 0.90 -4.96 14.95
N SER A 20 -0.28 -4.57 14.46
CA SER A 20 -0.48 -3.33 13.70
C SER A 20 -1.04 -2.17 14.51
N SER A 21 -1.47 -2.42 15.76
CA SER A 21 -2.28 -1.48 16.55
C SER A 21 -1.57 -0.19 16.96
N ASP A 22 -0.26 -0.25 17.19
CA ASP A 22 0.59 0.88 17.59
C ASP A 22 1.63 1.27 16.52
N TYR A 23 1.50 0.72 15.32
CA TYR A 23 2.43 1.00 14.22
C TYR A 23 2.29 2.44 13.72
N ASP A 24 3.26 3.29 14.06
CA ASP A 24 3.36 4.66 13.55
C ASP A 24 4.79 4.97 13.04
N PRO A 25 5.03 4.90 11.71
CA PRO A 25 6.31 5.27 11.12
C PRO A 25 6.45 6.78 10.86
N SER A 26 5.45 7.61 11.21
CA SER A 26 5.33 8.99 10.75
C SER A 26 6.51 9.88 11.15
N ALA A 27 7.13 9.65 12.30
CA ALA A 27 8.30 10.41 12.76
C ALA A 27 9.56 10.21 11.90
N GLN A 28 9.58 9.19 11.04
CA GLN A 28 10.78 8.76 10.31
C GLN A 28 10.63 8.86 8.79
N LEU A 29 9.54 9.42 8.26
CA LEU A 29 9.25 9.46 6.82
C LEU A 29 10.37 10.15 6.01
N GLU A 30 10.97 11.21 6.55
CA GLU A 30 12.05 11.97 5.90
C GLU A 30 13.35 11.16 5.77
N ARG A 31 13.49 10.07 6.55
CA ARG A 31 14.64 9.17 6.44
C ARG A 31 14.57 8.29 5.18
N ILE A 32 13.40 8.20 4.55
CA ILE A 32 13.20 7.41 3.33
C ILE A 32 13.81 8.16 2.14
N THR A 33 14.96 7.67 1.67
CA THR A 33 15.69 8.23 0.52
C THR A 33 15.49 7.44 -0.78
N ALA A 34 15.03 6.19 -0.66
CA ALA A 34 14.65 5.38 -1.80
C ALA A 34 13.40 5.97 -2.49
N PRO A 35 13.23 5.78 -3.82
CA PRO A 35 11.93 5.94 -4.46
C PRO A 35 10.87 5.17 -3.69
N LEU A 36 9.73 5.81 -3.43
CA LEU A 36 8.61 5.16 -2.76
C LEU A 36 7.32 5.46 -3.53
N LEU A 37 6.58 4.39 -3.83
CA LEU A 37 5.23 4.47 -4.37
C LEU A 37 4.26 3.96 -3.32
N ALA A 38 3.29 4.79 -2.94
CA ALA A 38 2.14 4.39 -2.16
C ALA A 38 0.91 4.38 -3.07
N ILE A 39 0.18 3.26 -3.11
CA ILE A 39 -1.05 3.12 -3.88
C ILE A 39 -2.18 2.79 -2.91
N ASN A 40 -3.30 3.51 -3.01
CA ASN A 40 -4.53 3.21 -2.29
C ASN A 40 -5.72 3.25 -3.27
N SER A 41 -6.88 2.70 -2.89
CA SER A 41 -8.13 2.86 -3.63
C SER A 41 -9.15 3.70 -2.86
N ALA A 42 -9.98 4.43 -3.58
CA ALA A 42 -10.97 5.35 -3.00
C ALA A 42 -12.10 4.64 -2.23
N ASP A 43 -12.22 3.32 -2.37
CA ASP A 43 -13.18 2.48 -1.66
C ASP A 43 -12.58 1.69 -0.48
N ASP A 44 -11.30 1.92 -0.13
CA ASP A 44 -10.66 1.26 1.01
C ASP A 44 -11.19 1.81 2.36
N PHE A 45 -12.08 1.06 3.01
CA PHE A 45 -12.64 1.43 4.31
C PHE A 45 -11.68 1.19 5.50
N ILE A 46 -10.62 0.39 5.34
CA ILE A 46 -9.61 0.15 6.39
C ILE A 46 -8.59 1.29 6.38
N ASN A 47 -8.20 1.76 5.19
CA ASN A 47 -7.32 2.91 5.00
C ASN A 47 -8.05 4.06 4.29
N PRO A 48 -9.06 4.69 4.93
CA PRO A 48 -9.92 5.67 4.30
C PRO A 48 -9.12 6.87 3.78
N PRO A 49 -9.07 7.09 2.45
CA PRO A 49 -8.27 8.17 1.87
C PRO A 49 -8.80 9.57 2.23
N GLU A 50 -10.06 9.69 2.64
CA GLU A 50 -10.70 10.93 3.09
C GLU A 50 -10.04 11.51 4.34
N LEU A 51 -9.32 10.71 5.12
CA LEU A 51 -8.54 11.19 6.26
C LEU A 51 -7.28 11.98 5.84
N GLY A 52 -6.89 11.91 4.57
CA GLY A 52 -5.74 12.67 4.04
C GLY A 52 -4.37 12.27 4.60
N ILE A 53 -4.30 11.21 5.43
CA ILE A 53 -3.08 10.77 6.12
C ILE A 53 -1.98 10.44 5.11
N LEU A 54 -2.29 9.61 4.12
CA LEU A 54 -1.31 9.16 3.13
C LEU A 54 -0.88 10.29 2.19
N GLU A 55 -1.81 11.18 1.82
CA GLU A 55 -1.50 12.37 1.01
C GLU A 55 -0.52 13.31 1.74
N ALA A 56 -0.77 13.58 3.02
CA ALA A 56 0.11 14.40 3.85
C ALA A 56 1.47 13.73 4.10
N ALA A 57 1.48 12.42 4.38
CA ALA A 57 2.69 11.64 4.62
C ALA A 57 3.60 11.62 3.38
N MET A 58 3.05 11.42 2.18
CA MET A 58 3.85 11.34 0.96
C MET A 58 4.50 12.67 0.57
N LYS A 59 3.96 13.82 1.02
CA LYS A 59 4.63 15.13 0.88
C LYS A 59 5.94 15.22 1.67
N ARG A 60 6.11 14.41 2.72
CA ARG A 60 7.32 14.38 3.57
C ARG A 60 8.38 13.41 3.04
N VAL A 61 8.01 12.44 2.23
CA VAL A 61 8.94 11.49 1.62
C VAL A 61 9.58 12.14 0.38
N LYS A 62 10.90 12.36 0.41
CA LYS A 62 11.63 13.13 -0.63
C LYS A 62 11.38 12.66 -2.06
N ARG A 63 11.21 11.34 -2.24
CA ARG A 63 10.93 10.68 -3.53
C ARG A 63 9.63 9.89 -3.48
N GLY A 64 8.68 10.36 -2.67
CA GLY A 64 7.37 9.74 -2.50
C GLY A 64 6.43 10.10 -3.64
N ARG A 65 5.70 9.11 -4.13
CA ARG A 65 4.56 9.27 -5.05
C ARG A 65 3.36 8.59 -4.42
N TYR A 66 2.25 9.32 -4.34
CA TYR A 66 0.96 8.78 -3.96
C TYR A 66 0.07 8.61 -5.20
N VAL A 67 -0.59 7.46 -5.33
CA VAL A 67 -1.65 7.23 -6.30
C VAL A 67 -2.91 6.79 -5.56
N LEU A 68 -4.00 7.52 -5.80
CA LEU A 68 -5.34 7.13 -5.36
C LEU A 68 -6.11 6.62 -6.58
N ILE A 69 -6.46 5.33 -6.57
CA ILE A 69 -7.25 4.70 -7.62
C ILE A 69 -8.73 5.05 -7.38
N PRO A 70 -9.42 5.69 -8.35
CA PRO A 70 -10.85 5.98 -8.21
C PRO A 70 -11.68 4.71 -8.08
N THR A 71 -12.76 4.77 -7.30
CA THR A 71 -13.74 3.69 -7.19
C THR A 71 -14.31 3.34 -8.56
N SER A 72 -14.42 2.06 -8.85
CA SER A 72 -15.00 1.55 -10.11
C SER A 72 -15.53 0.13 -9.92
N ASP A 73 -16.15 -0.43 -10.97
CA ASP A 73 -16.58 -1.83 -10.97
C ASP A 73 -15.41 -2.83 -10.83
N ALA A 74 -14.16 -2.38 -11.01
CA ALA A 74 -12.97 -3.19 -10.83
C ALA A 74 -12.39 -3.13 -9.40
N THR A 75 -12.81 -2.19 -8.56
CA THR A 75 -12.33 -2.07 -7.18
C THR A 75 -13.16 -2.93 -6.23
N HIS A 76 -12.57 -3.34 -5.11
CA HIS A 76 -13.09 -4.35 -4.19
C HIS A 76 -12.98 -3.90 -2.72
N GLY A 77 -13.13 -2.61 -2.47
CA GLY A 77 -12.88 -2.01 -1.16
C GLY A 77 -11.43 -2.21 -0.72
N HIS A 78 -11.22 -2.48 0.57
CA HIS A 78 -9.88 -2.79 1.08
C HIS A 78 -9.22 -3.93 0.31
N SER A 79 -9.96 -4.92 -0.20
CA SER A 79 -9.38 -6.07 -0.92
C SER A 79 -8.76 -5.72 -2.28
N THR A 80 -8.94 -4.49 -2.78
CA THR A 80 -8.34 -4.02 -4.06
C THR A 80 -6.83 -4.26 -4.12
N HIS A 81 -6.12 -4.21 -2.99
CA HIS A 81 -4.67 -4.48 -2.94
C HIS A 81 -4.30 -5.89 -3.44
N THR A 82 -5.21 -6.87 -3.37
CA THR A 82 -4.99 -8.24 -3.87
C THR A 82 -5.24 -8.37 -5.38
N TRP A 83 -5.86 -7.38 -6.03
CA TRP A 83 -6.22 -7.41 -7.45
C TRP A 83 -5.19 -6.65 -8.30
N ALA A 84 -4.12 -7.34 -8.70
CA ALA A 84 -3.01 -6.73 -9.42
C ALA A 84 -3.42 -5.95 -10.68
N ALA A 85 -4.39 -6.44 -11.44
CA ALA A 85 -4.89 -5.77 -12.65
C ALA A 85 -5.34 -4.32 -12.42
N VAL A 86 -5.70 -3.96 -11.18
CA VAL A 86 -6.16 -2.61 -10.81
C VAL A 86 -4.98 -1.64 -10.65
N TRP A 87 -3.83 -2.10 -10.15
CA TRP A 87 -2.69 -1.24 -9.78
C TRP A 87 -1.39 -1.52 -10.56
N GLU A 88 -1.31 -2.62 -11.32
CA GLU A 88 -0.06 -3.12 -11.93
C GLU A 88 0.60 -2.12 -12.88
N ARG A 89 -0.20 -1.31 -13.57
CA ARG A 89 0.32 -0.27 -14.48
C ARG A 89 1.16 0.74 -13.71
N GLU A 90 0.66 1.22 -12.58
CA GLU A 90 1.35 2.22 -11.75
C GLU A 90 2.66 1.66 -11.19
N LEU A 91 2.67 0.38 -10.79
CA LEU A 91 3.89 -0.30 -10.36
C LEU A 91 4.89 -0.43 -11.51
N ARG A 92 4.44 -0.87 -12.69
CA ARG A 92 5.31 -1.02 -13.87
C ARG A 92 5.96 0.29 -14.25
N ASP A 93 5.18 1.37 -14.31
CA ASP A 93 5.68 2.70 -14.63
C ASP A 93 6.69 3.15 -13.57
N PHE A 94 6.39 2.97 -12.28
CA PHE A 94 7.31 3.31 -11.21
C PHE A 94 8.63 2.56 -11.30
N LEU A 95 8.60 1.25 -11.58
CA LEU A 95 9.80 0.44 -11.75
C LEU A 95 10.61 0.88 -12.97
N ALA A 96 9.97 1.17 -14.11
CA ALA A 96 10.66 1.64 -15.30
C ALA A 96 11.40 2.97 -15.07
N HIS A 97 10.80 3.89 -14.30
CA HIS A 97 11.40 5.20 -14.00
C HIS A 97 12.45 5.16 -12.89
N ASN A 98 12.47 4.12 -12.06
CA ASN A 98 13.34 4.02 -10.89
C ASN A 98 14.27 2.79 -10.92
N ALA A 99 14.28 2.04 -12.01
CA ALA A 99 15.20 0.93 -12.19
C ALA A 99 16.65 1.43 -12.02
N PRO A 100 17.48 0.76 -11.23
CA PRO A 100 18.91 1.04 -11.27
C PRO A 100 19.41 0.82 -12.69
N PHE A 101 20.35 1.64 -13.14
CA PHE A 101 21.05 1.41 -14.40
C PHE A 101 21.61 -0.02 -14.39
N VAL A 102 21.09 -0.87 -15.29
CA VAL A 102 21.67 -2.18 -15.59
C VAL A 102 22.50 -1.98 -16.86
N PRO A 103 23.85 -1.93 -16.79
CA PRO A 103 24.65 -1.93 -18.01
C PRO A 103 24.34 -3.20 -18.79
N GLN A 104 23.98 -3.03 -20.07
CA GLN A 104 23.90 -4.15 -21.01
C GLN A 104 25.31 -4.71 -21.25
N PRO A 105 25.46 -6.04 -21.41
CA PRO A 105 26.76 -6.67 -21.66
C PRO A 105 27.43 -6.16 -22.94
#